data_AF-A0A8H6A7H1-F1
#
_entry.id   AF-A0A8H6A7H1-F1
#
_cell.length_a   1.000
_cell.length_b   1.000
_cell.length_c   1.000
_cell.angle_alpha   90.00
_cell.angle_beta   90.00
_cell.angle_gamma   90.00
#
_symmetry.space_group_name_H-M   'P 1'
#
loop_
_entity.id
_entity.type
_entity.pdbx_description
1 polymer ?
#
loop_
_entity_poly.entity_id
_entity_poly.type
_entity_poly.pdbx_seq_one_letter_code
_entity_poly.pdbx_strand_id
1 'polypeptide(L)'
;MKTKTHKGNKVIGAGVVGLAVARQLASREGTSTILLERHDAPGTETSSRNSEVIHAGLYYGADTLKTKLCIRGKELLYDLCARNGIPHRNTKKWIVAQTQEQWAAALATHDHAQNIGVPTRLIGRAEAQALEPEVQALAGIVESPTTGIVDSHSLMTYLQGDFEDRGGDCAFLTDVTGIEALNGGKDGYRITAETSDGTETSITAETLINSAGNYACSINNMVLPAGRHRTPYYAKGTYFSYSASFPKTSVLVYPATLPGHGGLGTHLTLDLGGRIRFGPDVEWVDDPNDLKPSPARLEQALPEIKAYLPNVDPGAISLDYCGIRPKLGRGGAVNVGKGFQDFIIQEEEGFPGFVNLLGIESPGLTNGNCHYAKNRSTFRSYRRAPGKVAGSRVLGVGSVELRVRRRSGDNQTNTLVLDNVLHMPNARCNGLSLPKYREAHPLSGIGGEGEHFEARSDDGSEPEWYAEGYCGLSRVVLAGEPQGESQLSDNGNYTLSVLASNDEMEKLWQRVENRSWVA
;
A
#
# COMPACT_ATOMS: atom_id res chain seq x y z
N MET A 1 -2.34 31.68 29.28
CA MET A 1 -2.51 30.94 28.00
C MET A 1 -1.58 29.74 28.03
N LYS A 2 -2.03 28.54 27.64
CA LYS A 2 -1.11 27.41 27.40
C LYS A 2 -0.61 27.51 25.96
N THR A 3 0.69 27.79 25.78
CA THR A 3 1.37 27.64 24.49
C THR A 3 1.23 26.18 24.05
N LYS A 4 0.56 25.95 22.91
CA LYS A 4 0.67 24.67 22.22
C LYS A 4 2.04 24.67 21.52
N THR A 5 2.98 23.86 21.99
CA THR A 5 4.16 23.51 21.21
C THR A 5 3.71 22.81 19.93
N HIS A 6 3.94 23.44 18.78
CA HIS A 6 3.70 22.83 17.48
C HIS A 6 4.82 21.82 17.22
N LYS A 7 4.46 20.54 17.12
CA LYS A 7 5.42 19.47 16.85
C LYS A 7 5.92 19.57 15.41
N GLY A 8 7.15 20.07 15.23
CA GLY A 8 7.75 20.24 13.92
C GLY A 8 8.45 18.96 13.44
N ASN A 9 7.85 18.29 12.46
CA ASN A 9 8.47 17.16 11.75
C ASN A 9 9.35 17.66 10.59
N LYS A 10 10.45 16.95 10.31
CA LYS A 10 11.20 17.05 9.04
C LYS A 10 11.31 15.68 8.40
N VAL A 11 11.19 15.62 7.08
CA VAL A 11 11.37 14.39 6.28
C VAL A 11 12.45 14.67 5.23
N ILE A 12 13.48 13.83 5.14
CA ILE A 12 14.58 14.00 4.17
C ILE A 12 14.37 13.06 2.97
N GLY A 13 14.27 13.65 1.78
CA GLY A 13 14.10 12.98 0.49
C GLY A 13 12.65 12.91 0.01
N ALA A 14 12.37 13.45 -1.17
CA ALA A 14 11.08 13.44 -1.89
C ALA A 14 10.92 12.23 -2.82
N GLY A 15 11.52 11.09 -2.48
CA GLY A 15 11.15 9.81 -3.08
C GLY A 15 9.73 9.41 -2.67
N VAL A 16 9.15 8.43 -3.37
CA VAL A 16 7.77 7.96 -3.12
C VAL A 16 7.52 7.58 -1.65
N VAL A 17 8.55 7.06 -0.98
CA VAL A 17 8.54 6.71 0.46
C VAL A 17 8.45 7.96 1.34
N GLY A 18 9.30 8.97 1.10
CA GLY A 18 9.33 10.21 1.88
C GLY A 18 8.06 11.02 1.71
N LEU A 19 7.54 11.13 0.48
CA LEU A 19 6.24 11.74 0.19
C LEU A 19 5.09 11.03 0.93
N ALA A 20 5.03 9.69 0.89
CA ALA A 20 4.01 8.92 1.59
C ALA A 20 4.07 9.11 3.12
N VAL A 21 5.27 9.21 3.70
CA VAL A 21 5.44 9.50 5.13
C VAL A 21 5.06 10.95 5.46
N ALA A 22 5.53 11.93 4.71
CA ALA A 22 5.26 13.34 4.95
C ALA A 22 3.76 13.66 4.88
N ARG A 23 3.07 13.14 3.85
CA ARG A 23 1.61 13.12 3.71
C ARG A 23 0.89 12.59 4.95
N GLN A 24 1.37 11.48 5.50
CA GLN A 24 0.77 10.84 6.68
C GLN A 24 1.08 11.58 8.00
N LEU A 25 2.18 12.34 8.05
CA LEU A 25 2.54 13.21 9.18
C LEU A 25 1.77 14.55 9.16
N ALA A 26 1.53 15.11 7.98
CA ALA A 26 0.71 16.31 7.79
C ALA A 26 -0.78 16.05 8.10
N SER A 27 -1.28 14.82 7.93
CA SER A 27 -2.65 14.47 8.27
C SER A 27 -2.94 14.39 9.80
N ARG A 28 -1.99 14.77 10.67
CA ARG A 28 -2.12 14.72 12.14
C ARG A 28 -2.42 16.11 12.68
N GLU A 29 -3.43 16.26 13.53
CA GLU A 29 -3.73 17.56 14.14
C GLU A 29 -2.57 18.04 15.04
N GLY A 30 -2.15 19.30 14.87
CA GLY A 30 -1.18 19.96 15.75
C GLY A 30 0.30 19.70 15.43
N THR A 31 0.61 19.00 14.33
CA THR A 31 1.96 18.94 13.77
C THR A 31 2.17 20.02 12.71
N SER A 32 3.43 20.31 12.37
CA SER A 32 3.81 20.86 11.07
C SER A 32 4.84 19.92 10.44
N THR A 33 4.87 19.82 9.12
CA THR A 33 5.77 18.87 8.42
C THR A 33 6.40 19.56 7.23
N ILE A 34 7.74 19.62 7.22
CA ILE A 34 8.51 20.10 6.07
C ILE A 34 9.25 18.90 5.48
N LEU A 35 9.15 18.72 4.17
CA LEU A 35 9.96 17.76 3.43
C LEU A 35 11.15 18.50 2.80
N LEU A 36 12.36 18.00 2.98
CA LEU A 36 13.60 18.53 2.41
C LEU A 36 14.05 17.65 1.23
N GLU A 37 14.31 18.25 0.08
CA GLU A 37 14.79 17.57 -1.13
C GLU A 37 15.89 18.39 -1.80
N ARG A 38 16.98 17.72 -2.19
CA ARG A 38 18.15 18.36 -2.82
C ARG A 38 17.93 18.71 -4.28
N HIS A 39 17.03 18.01 -4.95
CA HIS A 39 16.64 18.25 -6.34
C HIS A 39 15.53 19.31 -6.46
N ASP A 40 15.29 19.78 -7.68
CA ASP A 40 14.22 20.76 -8.02
C ASP A 40 12.81 20.15 -8.11
N ALA A 41 12.72 18.81 -8.10
CA ALA A 41 11.49 18.05 -8.24
C ALA A 41 11.52 16.76 -7.40
N PRO A 42 10.35 16.19 -7.04
CA PRO A 42 10.30 14.90 -6.36
C PRO A 42 10.72 13.73 -7.29
N GLY A 43 11.18 12.64 -6.67
CA GLY A 43 11.27 11.34 -7.35
C GLY A 43 12.36 11.15 -8.40
N THR A 44 13.27 12.12 -8.60
CA THR A 44 14.32 12.13 -9.65
C THR A 44 15.35 10.98 -9.58
N GLU A 45 15.41 10.30 -8.44
CA GLU A 45 16.32 9.17 -8.12
C GLU A 45 15.65 7.79 -8.37
N THR A 46 15.91 6.80 -7.52
CA THR A 46 15.37 5.42 -7.60
C THR A 46 13.84 5.35 -7.82
N SER A 47 13.06 6.36 -7.37
CA SER A 47 11.60 6.35 -7.49
C SER A 47 11.08 6.58 -8.91
N SER A 48 11.87 7.18 -9.82
CA SER A 48 11.58 7.25 -11.27
C SER A 48 12.33 6.19 -12.08
N ARG A 49 13.19 5.39 -11.44
CA ARG A 49 14.15 4.48 -12.08
C ARG A 49 13.97 3.04 -11.62
N ASN A 50 12.74 2.55 -11.68
CA ASN A 50 12.36 1.20 -11.27
C ASN A 50 11.46 0.52 -12.33
N SER A 51 10.92 -0.66 -12.02
CA SER A 51 10.10 -1.45 -12.95
C SER A 51 8.61 -1.11 -12.87
N GLU A 52 8.20 -0.18 -11.99
CA GLU A 52 6.82 0.28 -11.81
C GLU A 52 5.81 -0.80 -11.36
N VAL A 53 6.32 -1.96 -10.90
CA VAL A 53 5.52 -3.14 -10.53
C VAL A 53 4.92 -3.02 -9.12
N ILE A 54 3.60 -3.15 -9.04
CA ILE A 54 2.87 -3.44 -7.80
C ILE A 54 3.05 -4.94 -7.48
N HIS A 55 4.02 -5.27 -6.62
CA HIS A 55 4.36 -6.65 -6.30
C HIS A 55 3.32 -7.34 -5.41
N ALA A 56 3.17 -8.66 -5.57
CA ALA A 56 2.23 -9.46 -4.78
C ALA A 56 2.76 -9.97 -3.42
N GLY A 57 4.09 -9.93 -3.19
CA GLY A 57 4.73 -10.41 -1.94
C GLY A 57 5.41 -11.78 -2.01
N LEU A 58 5.62 -12.35 -3.20
CA LEU A 58 5.94 -13.78 -3.40
C LEU A 58 7.32 -14.30 -2.93
N TYR A 59 8.34 -13.44 -2.79
CA TYR A 59 9.75 -13.88 -2.74
C TYR A 59 10.50 -13.58 -1.43
N TYR A 60 9.82 -13.02 -0.43
CA TYR A 60 10.44 -12.57 0.82
C TYR A 60 9.95 -13.44 1.99
N GLY A 61 10.75 -13.57 3.04
CA GLY A 61 10.41 -14.43 4.19
C GLY A 61 9.11 -13.96 4.87
N ALA A 62 8.28 -14.88 5.35
CA ALA A 62 6.95 -14.58 5.87
C ALA A 62 6.95 -13.44 6.92
N ASP A 63 7.94 -13.46 7.82
CA ASP A 63 8.04 -12.49 8.90
C ASP A 63 8.69 -11.15 8.57
N THR A 64 9.25 -11.01 7.36
CA THR A 64 10.00 -9.82 6.95
C THR A 64 9.10 -8.59 6.78
N LEU A 65 9.66 -7.40 7.02
CA LEU A 65 9.03 -6.13 6.70
C LEU A 65 8.75 -6.05 5.19
N LYS A 66 9.66 -6.54 4.34
CA LYS A 66 9.43 -6.70 2.89
C LYS A 66 8.12 -7.45 2.59
N THR A 67 7.86 -8.61 3.19
CA THR A 67 6.58 -9.34 3.00
C THR A 67 5.40 -8.53 3.53
N LYS A 68 5.43 -8.16 4.82
CA LYS A 68 4.31 -7.55 5.53
C LYS A 68 3.85 -6.26 4.88
N LEU A 69 4.79 -5.40 4.47
CA LEU A 69 4.51 -4.14 3.79
C LEU A 69 4.10 -4.34 2.32
N CYS A 70 4.70 -5.29 1.60
CA CYS A 70 4.31 -5.59 0.21
C CYS A 70 2.87 -6.10 0.09
N ILE A 71 2.47 -7.04 0.95
CA ILE A 71 1.11 -7.62 0.90
C ILE A 71 0.09 -6.53 1.23
N ARG A 72 0.22 -5.93 2.42
CA ARG A 72 -0.71 -4.91 2.89
C ARG A 72 -0.78 -3.75 1.89
N GLY A 73 0.39 -3.26 1.50
CA GLY A 73 0.46 -2.06 0.69
C GLY A 73 -0.03 -2.20 -0.74
N LYS A 74 -0.09 -3.41 -1.29
CA LYS A 74 -0.59 -3.67 -2.65
C LYS A 74 -2.05 -3.28 -2.73
N GLU A 75 -2.83 -3.77 -1.76
CA GLU A 75 -4.26 -3.50 -1.60
C GLU A 75 -4.54 -2.00 -1.59
N LEU A 76 -3.62 -1.24 -1.00
CA LEU A 76 -3.81 0.14 -0.62
C LEU A 76 -3.24 1.12 -1.64
N LEU A 77 -2.20 0.72 -2.36
CA LEU A 77 -1.80 1.39 -3.59
C LEU A 77 -2.89 1.23 -4.66
N TYR A 78 -3.46 0.03 -4.84
CA TYR A 78 -4.61 -0.16 -5.75
C TYR A 78 -5.81 0.71 -5.33
N ASP A 79 -6.20 0.68 -4.06
CA ASP A 79 -7.29 1.51 -3.52
C ASP A 79 -7.03 3.02 -3.68
N LEU A 80 -5.81 3.48 -3.43
CA LEU A 80 -5.40 4.87 -3.66
C LEU A 80 -5.50 5.25 -5.14
N CYS A 81 -4.99 4.39 -6.03
CA CYS A 81 -4.98 4.67 -7.46
C CYS A 81 -6.39 4.66 -8.06
N ALA A 82 -7.24 3.70 -7.66
CA ALA A 82 -8.62 3.62 -8.09
C ALA A 82 -9.47 4.81 -7.63
N ARG A 83 -9.29 5.29 -6.39
CA ARG A 83 -10.04 6.45 -5.85
C ARG A 83 -9.66 7.78 -6.47
N ASN A 84 -8.39 7.96 -6.84
CA ASN A 84 -7.84 9.25 -7.27
C ASN A 84 -7.50 9.30 -8.77
N GLY A 85 -7.82 8.26 -9.53
CA GLY A 85 -7.56 8.20 -10.97
C GLY A 85 -6.08 8.08 -11.35
N ILE A 86 -5.22 7.64 -10.44
CA ILE A 86 -3.78 7.43 -10.74
C ILE A 86 -3.68 6.26 -11.72
N PRO A 87 -3.00 6.42 -12.88
CA PRO A 87 -2.91 5.38 -13.89
C PRO A 87 -2.24 4.10 -13.35
N HIS A 88 -2.94 2.97 -13.44
CA HIS A 88 -2.47 1.67 -12.97
C HIS A 88 -3.18 0.54 -13.72
N ARG A 89 -2.60 -0.67 -13.72
CA ARG A 89 -3.18 -1.86 -14.37
C ARG A 89 -2.80 -3.13 -13.62
N ASN A 90 -3.77 -3.96 -13.26
CA ASN A 90 -3.49 -5.35 -12.86
C ASN A 90 -3.19 -6.18 -14.12
N THR A 91 -1.91 -6.28 -14.46
CA THR A 91 -1.38 -7.11 -15.57
C THR A 91 -1.29 -8.58 -15.21
N LYS A 92 -1.44 -8.94 -13.92
CA LYS A 92 -0.93 -10.20 -13.35
C LYS A 92 0.59 -10.33 -13.57
N LYS A 93 1.14 -11.46 -13.14
CA LYS A 93 2.52 -11.89 -13.47
C LYS A 93 2.57 -13.40 -13.59
N TRP A 94 3.29 -13.92 -14.58
CA TRP A 94 3.62 -15.33 -14.73
C TRP A 94 5.06 -15.59 -14.33
N ILE A 95 5.26 -16.54 -13.41
CA ILE A 95 6.57 -17.12 -13.12
C ILE A 95 6.72 -18.34 -14.03
N VAL A 96 7.64 -18.30 -14.99
CA VAL A 96 7.80 -19.31 -16.04
C VAL A 96 9.01 -20.21 -15.78
N ALA A 97 8.81 -21.52 -15.88
CA ALA A 97 9.86 -22.52 -15.76
C ALA A 97 10.10 -23.22 -17.10
N GLN A 98 11.37 -23.31 -17.51
CA GLN A 98 11.82 -24.04 -18.69
C GLN A 98 12.38 -25.43 -18.35
N THR A 99 12.91 -25.61 -17.14
CA THR A 99 13.45 -26.89 -16.66
C THR A 99 12.68 -27.42 -15.45
N GLN A 100 12.86 -28.70 -15.11
CA GLN A 100 12.19 -29.32 -13.96
C GLN A 100 12.69 -28.75 -12.62
N GLU A 101 13.95 -28.34 -12.54
CA GLU A 101 14.56 -27.67 -11.38
C GLU A 101 13.96 -26.27 -11.18
N GLN A 102 13.80 -25.53 -12.29
CA GLN A 102 13.08 -24.25 -12.29
C GLN A 102 11.61 -24.43 -11.87
N TRP A 103 10.97 -25.52 -12.30
CA TRP A 103 9.59 -25.81 -11.92
C TRP A 103 9.45 -26.15 -10.43
N ALA A 104 10.38 -26.93 -9.87
CA ALA A 104 10.43 -27.18 -8.43
C ALA A 104 10.63 -25.88 -7.62
N ALA A 105 11.47 -24.95 -8.10
CA ALA A 105 11.64 -23.63 -7.47
C ALA A 105 10.38 -22.74 -7.59
N ALA A 106 9.66 -22.82 -8.72
CA ALA A 106 8.39 -22.13 -8.91
C ALA A 106 7.28 -22.69 -8.00
N LEU A 107 7.19 -24.02 -7.84
CA LEU A 107 6.28 -24.66 -6.90
C LEU A 107 6.59 -24.27 -5.44
N ALA A 108 7.86 -24.27 -5.02
CA ALA A 108 8.24 -23.78 -3.70
C ALA A 108 7.83 -22.29 -3.48
N THR A 109 7.85 -21.47 -4.53
CA THR A 109 7.34 -20.09 -4.49
C THR A 109 5.81 -20.04 -4.40
N HIS A 110 5.09 -20.94 -5.07
CA HIS A 110 3.64 -21.10 -4.96
C HIS A 110 3.24 -21.49 -3.54
N ASP A 111 3.83 -22.54 -2.99
CA ASP A 111 3.54 -23.04 -1.64
C ASP A 111 3.82 -21.97 -0.58
N HIS A 112 4.95 -21.27 -0.69
CA HIS A 112 5.28 -20.14 0.17
C HIS A 112 4.23 -19.02 0.07
N ALA A 113 3.81 -18.65 -1.15
CA ALA A 113 2.79 -17.62 -1.35
C ALA A 113 1.45 -18.00 -0.72
N GLN A 114 1.00 -19.25 -0.87
CA GLN A 114 -0.23 -19.75 -0.22
C GLN A 114 -0.12 -19.67 1.31
N ASN A 115 1.01 -20.08 1.88
CA ASN A 115 1.25 -20.05 3.34
C ASN A 115 1.22 -18.64 3.94
N ILE A 116 1.52 -17.59 3.16
CA ILE A 116 1.44 -16.18 3.57
C ILE A 116 0.16 -15.48 3.11
N GLY A 117 -0.86 -16.22 2.64
CA GLY A 117 -2.15 -15.68 2.21
C GLY A 117 -2.11 -14.90 0.89
N VAL A 118 -1.05 -15.05 0.08
CA VAL A 118 -0.94 -14.40 -1.23
C VAL A 118 -1.47 -15.33 -2.33
N PRO A 119 -2.58 -14.97 -3.00
CA PRO A 119 -3.18 -15.83 -4.01
C PRO A 119 -2.24 -16.01 -5.20
N THR A 120 -2.04 -17.26 -5.58
CA THR A 120 -1.36 -17.72 -6.81
C THR A 120 -2.09 -18.94 -7.36
N ARG A 121 -1.92 -19.25 -8.65
CA ARG A 121 -2.46 -20.47 -9.27
C ARG A 121 -1.50 -21.05 -10.30
N LEU A 122 -1.59 -22.35 -10.57
CA LEU A 122 -0.85 -22.98 -11.65
C LEU A 122 -1.63 -22.82 -12.97
N ILE A 123 -0.95 -22.51 -14.08
CA ILE A 123 -1.56 -22.40 -15.42
C ILE A 123 -1.28 -23.68 -16.22
N GLY A 124 -2.32 -24.26 -16.81
CA GLY A 124 -2.17 -25.42 -17.71
C GLY A 124 -1.67 -25.02 -19.10
N ARG A 125 -0.87 -25.87 -19.76
CA ARG A 125 -0.26 -25.55 -21.07
C ARG A 125 -1.24 -25.07 -22.15
N ALA A 126 -2.44 -25.65 -22.21
CA ALA A 126 -3.47 -25.23 -23.17
C ALA A 126 -4.06 -23.85 -22.85
N GLU A 127 -4.21 -23.51 -21.57
CA GLU A 127 -4.61 -22.16 -21.13
C GLU A 127 -3.50 -21.16 -21.42
N ALA A 128 -2.23 -21.51 -21.14
CA ALA A 128 -1.08 -20.67 -21.42
C ALA A 128 -0.99 -20.28 -22.90
N GLN A 129 -1.09 -21.27 -23.80
CA GLN A 129 -1.05 -21.07 -25.25
C GLN A 129 -2.22 -20.23 -25.78
N ALA A 130 -3.38 -20.27 -25.11
CA ALA A 130 -4.57 -19.51 -25.49
C ALA A 130 -4.55 -18.05 -24.99
N LEU A 131 -3.98 -17.82 -23.81
CA LEU A 131 -3.89 -16.48 -23.21
C LEU A 131 -2.69 -15.69 -23.74
N GLU A 132 -1.52 -16.31 -23.81
CA GLU A 132 -0.23 -15.65 -24.09
C GLU A 132 0.61 -16.51 -25.04
N PRO A 133 0.22 -16.62 -26.33
CA PRO A 133 0.78 -17.59 -27.28
C PRO A 133 2.28 -17.42 -27.56
N GLU A 134 2.82 -16.24 -27.29
CA GLU A 134 4.24 -15.91 -27.47
C GLU A 134 5.11 -16.24 -26.25
N VAL A 135 4.50 -16.50 -25.09
CA VAL A 135 5.22 -16.74 -23.83
C VAL A 135 5.51 -18.22 -23.68
N GLN A 136 6.80 -18.57 -23.71
CA GLN A 136 7.26 -19.95 -23.55
C GLN A 136 7.49 -20.30 -22.08
N ALA A 137 6.96 -21.45 -21.67
CA ALA A 137 7.25 -22.10 -20.39
C ALA A 137 7.18 -23.62 -20.57
N LEU A 138 8.34 -24.26 -20.77
CA LEU A 138 8.40 -25.69 -21.14
C LEU A 138 8.02 -26.65 -20.00
N ALA A 139 8.25 -26.26 -18.74
CA ALA A 139 8.02 -27.12 -17.57
C ALA A 139 6.77 -26.74 -16.76
N GLY A 140 6.46 -25.43 -16.62
CA GLY A 140 5.26 -24.98 -15.91
C GLY A 140 5.21 -23.49 -15.64
N ILE A 141 4.06 -23.03 -15.15
CA ILE A 141 3.77 -21.61 -14.88
C ILE A 141 3.03 -21.45 -13.56
N VAL A 142 3.49 -20.50 -12.73
CA VAL A 142 2.73 -19.98 -11.57
C VAL A 142 2.25 -18.56 -11.89
N GLU A 143 0.94 -18.36 -11.97
CA GLU A 143 0.32 -17.03 -12.10
C GLU A 143 0.13 -16.38 -10.72
N SER A 144 0.51 -15.11 -10.64
CA SER A 144 0.23 -14.17 -9.56
C SER A 144 -0.86 -13.17 -10.02
N PRO A 145 -2.15 -13.43 -9.74
CA PRO A 145 -3.27 -12.66 -10.25
C PRO A 145 -3.45 -11.26 -9.63
N THR A 146 -2.62 -10.89 -8.64
CA THR A 146 -2.69 -9.57 -7.98
C THR A 146 -1.49 -8.67 -8.26
N THR A 147 -0.49 -9.12 -9.04
CA THR A 147 0.62 -8.28 -9.48
C THR A 147 0.18 -7.33 -10.59
N GLY A 148 0.60 -6.08 -10.54
CA GLY A 148 0.27 -5.09 -11.57
C GLY A 148 1.36 -4.06 -11.77
N ILE A 149 1.00 -2.95 -12.39
CA ILE A 149 1.87 -1.78 -12.65
C ILE A 149 1.15 -0.48 -12.30
N VAL A 150 1.91 0.57 -11.98
CA VAL A 150 1.43 1.93 -11.66
C VAL A 150 2.31 2.97 -12.35
N ASP A 151 1.75 4.08 -12.81
CA ASP A 151 2.55 5.27 -13.17
C ASP A 151 3.15 5.86 -11.89
N SER A 152 4.45 5.64 -11.72
CA SER A 152 5.20 6.09 -10.53
C SER A 152 5.31 7.61 -10.45
N HIS A 153 5.34 8.31 -11.59
CA HIS A 153 5.36 9.77 -11.64
C HIS A 153 4.01 10.35 -11.23
N SER A 154 2.90 9.88 -11.82
CA SER A 154 1.54 10.30 -11.42
C SER A 154 1.25 10.01 -9.95
N LEU A 155 1.75 8.87 -9.42
CA LEU A 155 1.66 8.56 -7.99
C LEU A 155 2.42 9.57 -7.13
N MET A 156 3.66 9.93 -7.48
CA MET A 156 4.45 10.90 -6.72
C MET A 156 3.87 12.32 -6.80
N THR A 157 3.40 12.75 -7.97
CA THR A 157 2.68 14.02 -8.13
C THR A 157 1.43 14.08 -7.26
N TYR A 158 0.63 13.00 -7.22
CA TYR A 158 -0.51 12.91 -6.30
C TYR A 158 -0.07 12.99 -4.82
N LEU A 159 0.96 12.24 -4.42
CA LEU A 159 1.41 12.22 -3.03
C LEU A 159 1.98 13.57 -2.58
N GLN A 160 2.62 14.33 -3.47
CA GLN A 160 3.03 15.71 -3.23
C GLN A 160 1.83 16.62 -3.03
N GLY A 161 0.91 16.70 -3.99
CA GLY A 161 -0.26 17.59 -3.89
C GLY A 161 -1.14 17.27 -2.68
N ASP A 162 -1.37 15.98 -2.40
CA ASP A 162 -2.14 15.55 -1.23
C ASP A 162 -1.39 15.77 0.11
N PHE A 163 -0.06 15.93 0.09
CA PHE A 163 0.74 16.40 1.24
C PHE A 163 0.61 17.92 1.44
N GLU A 164 0.72 18.70 0.37
CA GLU A 164 0.61 20.16 0.36
C GLU A 164 -0.81 20.62 0.77
N ASP A 165 -1.86 19.97 0.26
CA ASP A 165 -3.27 20.19 0.66
C ASP A 165 -3.53 19.95 2.17
N ARG A 166 -2.63 19.23 2.87
CA ARG A 166 -2.68 19.01 4.32
C ARG A 166 -1.88 20.05 5.12
N GLY A 167 -1.37 21.10 4.47
CA GLY A 167 -0.54 22.12 5.10
C GLY A 167 0.87 21.64 5.42
N GLY A 168 1.40 20.71 4.62
CA GLY A 168 2.82 20.38 4.59
C GLY A 168 3.55 21.18 3.50
N ASP A 169 4.84 21.46 3.70
CA ASP A 169 5.64 22.22 2.75
C ASP A 169 6.79 21.37 2.19
N CYS A 170 7.06 21.48 0.88
CA CYS A 170 8.27 20.95 0.25
C CYS A 170 9.32 22.05 0.09
N ALA A 171 10.52 21.83 0.63
CA ALA A 171 11.72 22.62 0.37
C ALA A 171 12.61 21.85 -0.61
N PHE A 172 12.44 22.12 -1.90
CA PHE A 172 13.29 21.66 -2.99
C PHE A 172 14.62 22.42 -3.02
N LEU A 173 15.58 21.94 -3.82
CA LEU A 173 16.92 22.54 -3.95
C LEU A 173 17.61 22.81 -2.60
N THR A 174 17.38 21.92 -1.63
CA THR A 174 17.79 22.04 -0.23
C THR A 174 18.51 20.74 0.19
N ASP A 175 19.83 20.70 0.04
CA ASP A 175 20.64 19.51 0.39
C ASP A 175 21.00 19.52 1.88
N VAL A 176 20.85 18.39 2.56
CA VAL A 176 21.11 18.29 4.01
C VAL A 176 22.56 17.94 4.26
N THR A 177 23.32 18.93 4.74
CA THR A 177 24.78 18.85 4.93
C THR A 177 25.21 18.47 6.34
N GLY A 178 24.35 18.68 7.35
CA GLY A 178 24.66 18.34 8.74
C GLY A 178 23.44 18.21 9.65
N ILE A 179 23.54 17.38 10.70
CA ILE A 179 22.47 17.16 11.66
C ILE A 179 23.05 17.04 13.07
N GLU A 180 22.58 17.88 13.99
CA GLU A 180 22.95 17.88 15.41
C GLU A 180 21.78 17.38 16.26
N ALA A 181 21.98 16.34 17.06
CA ALA A 181 21.00 15.82 18.01
C ALA A 181 21.05 16.61 19.34
N LEU A 182 20.15 17.58 19.51
CA LEU A 182 20.13 18.49 20.65
C LEU A 182 19.82 17.73 21.95
N ASN A 183 20.74 17.77 22.92
CA ASN A 183 20.65 17.01 24.17
C ASN A 183 20.43 15.50 23.93
N GLY A 184 21.08 14.94 22.90
CA GLY A 184 20.88 13.56 22.47
C GLY A 184 19.52 13.29 21.83
N GLY A 185 18.93 14.29 21.15
CA GLY A 185 17.61 14.21 20.51
C GLY A 185 16.44 14.57 21.44
N LYS A 186 16.66 14.67 22.76
CA LYS A 186 15.59 14.99 23.73
C LYS A 186 14.97 16.37 23.52
N ASP A 187 15.78 17.32 23.07
CA ASP A 187 15.35 18.68 22.71
C ASP A 187 15.22 18.83 21.18
N GLY A 188 15.12 17.70 20.46
CA GLY A 188 15.00 17.63 19.02
C GLY A 188 16.34 17.63 18.27
N TYR A 189 16.28 18.07 17.01
CA TYR A 189 17.38 18.05 16.05
C TYR A 189 17.53 19.43 15.43
N ARG A 190 18.77 19.88 15.22
CA ARG A 190 19.09 20.98 14.30
C ARG A 190 19.58 20.36 13.00
N ILE A 191 18.91 20.68 11.89
CA ILE A 191 19.29 20.26 10.55
C ILE A 191 19.92 21.48 9.87
N THR A 192 21.16 21.34 9.40
CA THR A 192 21.83 22.29 8.51
C THR A 192 21.64 21.83 7.08
N ALA A 193 21.28 22.77 6.20
CA ALA A 193 21.08 22.50 4.79
C ALA A 193 21.66 23.64 3.93
N GLU A 194 22.12 23.29 2.74
CA GLU A 194 22.61 24.22 1.73
C GLU A 194 21.55 24.34 0.62
N THR A 195 21.22 25.58 0.25
CA THR A 195 20.32 25.86 -0.88
C THR A 195 21.11 26.06 -2.18
N SER A 196 20.45 25.93 -3.35
CA SER A 196 21.13 25.95 -4.67
C SER A 196 21.97 27.19 -5.01
N ASP A 197 21.84 28.28 -4.26
CA ASP A 197 22.65 29.50 -4.39
C ASP A 197 23.91 29.48 -3.50
N GLY A 198 24.13 28.40 -2.73
CA GLY A 198 25.20 28.25 -1.75
C GLY A 198 24.87 28.86 -0.37
N THR A 199 23.63 29.29 -0.13
CA THR A 199 23.22 29.80 1.18
C THR A 199 23.00 28.65 2.17
N GLU A 200 23.77 28.62 3.25
CA GLU A 200 23.54 27.73 4.39
C GLU A 200 22.37 28.24 5.25
N THR A 201 21.46 27.33 5.61
CA THR A 201 20.34 27.57 6.53
C THR A 201 20.28 26.48 7.59
N SER A 202 19.61 26.78 8.72
CA SER A 202 19.36 25.76 9.75
C SER A 202 17.92 25.79 10.25
N ILE A 203 17.34 24.59 10.42
CA ILE A 203 15.95 24.38 10.80
C ILE A 203 15.90 23.33 11.92
N THR A 204 15.07 23.54 12.94
CA THR A 204 14.90 22.57 14.04
C THR A 204 13.70 21.63 13.84
N ALA A 205 13.79 20.42 14.38
CA ALA A 205 12.74 19.39 14.36
C ALA A 205 12.57 18.74 15.73
N GLU A 206 11.33 18.44 16.14
CA GLU A 206 11.08 17.47 17.21
C GLU A 206 11.14 16.01 16.71
N THR A 207 10.92 15.81 15.40
CA THR A 207 10.90 14.48 14.78
C THR A 207 11.54 14.59 13.40
N LEU A 208 12.48 13.71 13.13
CA LEU A 208 13.29 13.70 11.91
C LEU A 208 13.19 12.32 11.27
N ILE A 209 12.66 12.28 10.04
CA ILE A 209 12.56 11.05 9.25
C ILE A 209 13.64 11.05 8.17
N ASN A 210 14.52 10.06 8.20
CA ASN A 210 15.48 9.80 7.14
C ASN A 210 14.88 8.83 6.11
N SER A 211 14.56 9.34 4.93
CA SER A 211 14.10 8.57 3.76
C SER A 211 14.96 8.81 2.52
N ALA A 212 16.24 9.18 2.70
CA ALA A 212 17.14 9.67 1.64
C ALA A 212 17.67 8.61 0.65
N GLY A 213 16.99 7.46 0.50
CA GLY A 213 17.31 6.42 -0.48
C GLY A 213 18.77 5.93 -0.41
N ASN A 214 19.52 6.12 -1.51
CA ASN A 214 20.94 5.77 -1.60
C ASN A 214 21.82 6.51 -0.57
N TYR A 215 21.39 7.67 -0.09
CA TYR A 215 22.10 8.51 0.88
C TYR A 215 21.60 8.34 2.32
N ALA A 216 20.64 7.44 2.56
CA ALA A 216 20.08 7.23 3.89
C ALA A 216 21.15 6.74 4.90
N CYS A 217 22.17 6.00 4.46
CA CYS A 217 23.32 5.67 5.29
C CYS A 217 24.15 6.90 5.68
N SER A 218 24.32 7.88 4.78
CA SER A 218 25.04 9.13 5.07
C SER A 218 24.30 9.96 6.12
N ILE A 219 22.98 10.16 5.95
CA ILE A 219 22.12 10.84 6.93
C ILE A 219 22.13 10.12 8.29
N ASN A 220 22.08 8.78 8.31
CA ASN A 220 22.25 7.99 9.53
C ASN A 220 23.58 8.28 10.23
N ASN A 221 24.67 8.36 9.47
CA ASN A 221 26.02 8.53 10.01
C ASN A 221 26.30 9.97 10.50
N MET A 222 25.52 10.96 10.07
CA MET A 222 25.55 12.31 10.65
C MET A 222 25.03 12.34 12.09
N VAL A 223 24.01 11.52 12.41
CA VAL A 223 23.34 11.52 13.73
C VAL A 223 23.93 10.48 14.69
N LEU A 224 24.19 9.27 14.20
CA LEU A 224 24.59 8.15 15.05
C LEU A 224 26.10 8.13 15.35
N PRO A 225 26.52 7.59 16.51
CA PRO A 225 27.94 7.42 16.83
C PRO A 225 28.59 6.39 15.89
N ALA A 226 29.92 6.49 15.72
CA ALA A 226 30.70 5.68 14.78
C ALA A 226 30.44 4.16 14.85
N GLY A 227 30.22 3.61 16.05
CA GLY A 227 29.89 2.18 16.23
C GLY A 227 28.53 1.73 15.67
N ARG A 228 27.67 2.66 15.26
CA ARG A 228 26.36 2.44 14.60
C ARG A 228 26.32 2.99 13.17
N HIS A 229 27.47 3.39 12.62
CA HIS A 229 27.56 3.82 11.22
C HIS A 229 27.24 2.66 10.27
N ARG A 230 26.65 3.00 9.13
CA ARG A 230 26.25 2.07 8.07
C ARG A 230 26.97 2.41 6.78
N THR A 231 27.42 1.39 6.06
CA THR A 231 28.01 1.52 4.73
C THR A 231 26.93 1.28 3.68
N PRO A 232 26.67 2.23 2.75
CA PRO A 232 25.78 1.98 1.62
C PRO A 232 26.46 1.08 0.58
N TYR A 233 25.65 0.34 -0.16
CA TYR A 233 26.06 -0.43 -1.34
C TYR A 233 25.08 -0.16 -2.47
N TYR A 234 25.59 -0.08 -3.70
CA TYR A 234 24.81 0.35 -4.86
C TYR A 234 24.68 -0.80 -5.86
N ALA A 235 23.45 -1.30 -6.02
CA ALA A 235 23.12 -2.31 -7.03
C ALA A 235 22.40 -1.64 -8.21
N LYS A 236 23.17 -1.22 -9.21
CA LYS A 236 22.69 -0.74 -10.50
C LYS A 236 21.91 -1.84 -11.21
N GLY A 237 20.90 -1.43 -11.96
CA GLY A 237 20.06 -2.28 -12.79
C GLY A 237 19.78 -1.57 -14.11
N THR A 238 20.16 -2.21 -15.20
CA THR A 238 20.01 -1.76 -16.59
C THR A 238 18.71 -2.30 -17.16
N TYR A 239 17.91 -1.42 -17.75
CA TYR A 239 16.68 -1.76 -18.47
C TYR A 239 16.90 -1.69 -19.98
N PHE A 240 16.14 -2.50 -20.71
CA PHE A 240 16.13 -2.53 -22.17
C PHE A 240 14.69 -2.35 -22.66
N SER A 241 14.49 -1.50 -23.67
CA SER A 241 13.17 -1.27 -24.27
C SER A 241 12.99 -2.13 -25.52
N TYR A 242 11.77 -2.59 -25.78
CA TYR A 242 11.41 -3.26 -27.02
C TYR A 242 10.60 -2.31 -27.91
N SER A 243 10.96 -2.19 -29.19
CA SER A 243 10.37 -1.21 -30.11
C SER A 243 9.39 -1.80 -31.14
N ALA A 244 9.44 -3.11 -31.39
CA ALA A 244 8.51 -3.77 -32.31
C ALA A 244 7.15 -4.06 -31.65
N SER A 245 6.10 -4.14 -32.47
CA SER A 245 4.73 -4.43 -32.04
C SER A 245 4.44 -5.92 -31.81
N PHE A 246 5.42 -6.79 -32.06
CA PHE A 246 5.32 -8.24 -31.95
C PHE A 246 6.72 -8.84 -31.63
N PRO A 247 6.83 -9.91 -30.83
CA PRO A 247 5.78 -10.53 -30.01
C PRO A 247 5.24 -9.56 -28.94
N LYS A 248 4.06 -9.86 -28.43
CA LYS A 248 3.36 -9.06 -27.43
C LYS A 248 2.81 -9.96 -26.32
N THR A 249 2.64 -9.41 -25.12
CA THR A 249 2.02 -10.10 -23.99
C THR A 249 1.20 -9.13 -23.14
N SER A 250 0.18 -9.61 -22.42
CA SER A 250 -0.60 -8.80 -21.47
C SER A 250 -0.16 -8.98 -20.01
N VAL A 251 0.66 -9.98 -19.72
CA VAL A 251 1.20 -10.30 -18.40
C VAL A 251 2.68 -9.90 -18.25
N LEU A 252 3.12 -9.68 -17.01
CA LEU A 252 4.56 -9.59 -16.72
C LEU A 252 5.15 -11.02 -16.71
N VAL A 253 6.32 -11.25 -17.29
CA VAL A 253 6.93 -12.59 -17.37
C VAL A 253 8.25 -12.60 -16.59
N TYR A 254 8.33 -13.47 -15.59
CA TYR A 254 9.49 -13.59 -14.71
C TYR A 254 10.04 -15.02 -14.82
N PRO A 255 11.33 -15.23 -15.14
CA PRO A 255 11.90 -16.56 -15.11
C PRO A 255 11.92 -17.10 -13.67
N ALA A 256 11.63 -18.39 -13.50
CA ALA A 256 11.76 -19.06 -12.22
C ALA A 256 13.26 -19.18 -11.85
N THR A 257 13.68 -18.46 -10.81
CA THR A 257 15.09 -18.41 -10.40
C THR A 257 15.45 -19.53 -9.43
N LEU A 258 16.56 -20.22 -9.73
CA LEU A 258 17.15 -21.20 -8.81
C LEU A 258 17.77 -20.51 -7.58
N PRO A 259 17.80 -21.17 -6.41
CA PRO A 259 18.49 -20.66 -5.23
C PRO A 259 19.96 -20.31 -5.52
N GLY A 260 20.40 -19.14 -5.05
CA GLY A 260 21.78 -18.66 -5.22
C GLY A 260 21.97 -17.60 -6.32
N HIS A 261 21.01 -17.41 -7.23
CA HIS A 261 21.03 -16.23 -8.11
C HIS A 261 20.74 -14.95 -7.31
N GLY A 262 21.52 -13.89 -7.54
CA GLY A 262 21.46 -12.64 -6.75
C GLY A 262 20.23 -11.75 -7.00
N GLY A 263 19.39 -12.08 -7.98
CA GLY A 263 18.19 -11.36 -8.38
C GLY A 263 17.21 -12.26 -9.13
N LEU A 264 16.09 -11.70 -9.61
CA LEU A 264 14.98 -12.42 -10.23
C LEU A 264 15.18 -12.78 -11.73
N GLY A 265 16.42 -12.73 -12.22
CA GLY A 265 16.75 -12.84 -13.64
C GLY A 265 16.27 -11.63 -14.46
N THR A 266 16.53 -11.65 -15.77
CA THR A 266 16.03 -10.62 -16.70
C THR A 266 14.54 -10.80 -16.92
N HIS A 267 13.70 -10.18 -16.09
CA HIS A 267 12.25 -10.23 -16.24
C HIS A 267 11.72 -9.30 -17.36
N LEU A 268 10.52 -9.59 -17.83
CA LEU A 268 9.72 -8.79 -18.76
C LEU A 268 8.67 -8.02 -17.95
N THR A 269 8.63 -6.70 -18.17
CA THR A 269 7.55 -5.83 -17.69
C THR A 269 6.88 -5.09 -18.83
N LEU A 270 5.71 -4.51 -18.53
CA LEU A 270 4.92 -3.72 -19.47
C LEU A 270 4.77 -2.32 -18.89
N ASP A 271 4.84 -1.30 -19.73
CA ASP A 271 4.33 0.01 -19.35
C ASP A 271 2.81 0.10 -19.56
N LEU A 272 2.20 1.22 -19.16
CA LEU A 272 0.76 1.42 -19.30
C LEU A 272 0.30 1.46 -20.77
N GLY A 273 1.16 1.87 -21.70
CA GLY A 273 0.91 1.77 -23.14
C GLY A 273 0.95 0.32 -23.67
N GLY A 274 1.45 -0.62 -22.87
CA GLY A 274 1.63 -2.03 -23.23
C GLY A 274 2.95 -2.32 -23.94
N ARG A 275 3.90 -1.37 -23.94
CA ARG A 275 5.23 -1.59 -24.49
C ARG A 275 6.04 -2.48 -23.55
N ILE A 276 6.74 -3.45 -24.13
CA ILE A 276 7.63 -4.37 -23.39
C ILE A 276 8.92 -3.66 -22.98
N ARG A 277 9.31 -3.87 -21.72
CA ARG A 277 10.64 -3.58 -21.17
C ARG A 277 11.25 -4.85 -20.58
N PHE A 278 12.56 -5.01 -20.68
CA PHE A 278 13.33 -6.12 -20.11
C PHE A 278 14.30 -5.63 -19.03
N GLY A 279 14.65 -6.52 -18.11
CA GLY A 279 15.51 -6.20 -16.97
C GLY A 279 14.70 -5.67 -15.77
N PRO A 280 15.36 -5.32 -14.66
CA PRO A 280 16.77 -5.01 -14.56
C PRO A 280 17.68 -6.19 -14.18
N ASP A 281 18.93 -6.11 -14.62
CA ASP A 281 20.03 -6.93 -14.11
C ASP A 281 20.54 -6.48 -12.73
N VAL A 282 21.69 -7.01 -12.30
CA VAL A 282 22.41 -6.58 -11.08
C VAL A 282 23.88 -6.32 -11.40
N GLU A 283 24.27 -5.05 -11.28
CA GLU A 283 25.64 -4.59 -11.38
C GLU A 283 26.02 -3.84 -10.11
N TRP A 284 27.07 -4.30 -9.41
CA TRP A 284 27.58 -3.61 -8.22
C TRP A 284 28.49 -2.46 -8.66
N VAL A 285 28.15 -1.25 -8.23
CA VAL A 285 28.91 -0.03 -8.50
C VAL A 285 29.29 0.65 -7.18
N ASP A 286 30.29 1.52 -7.22
CA ASP A 286 30.79 2.24 -6.04
C ASP A 286 30.27 3.70 -5.97
N ASP A 287 29.62 4.19 -7.03
CA ASP A 287 29.02 5.53 -7.13
C ASP A 287 27.49 5.45 -7.33
N PRO A 288 26.66 6.08 -6.47
CA PRO A 288 25.20 6.14 -6.64
C PRO A 288 24.75 6.97 -7.85
N ASN A 289 25.65 7.66 -8.55
CA ASN A 289 25.37 8.45 -9.75
C ASN A 289 25.75 7.74 -11.06
N ASP A 290 26.32 6.52 -11.02
CA ASP A 290 26.56 5.72 -12.23
C ASP A 290 25.22 5.21 -12.80
N LEU A 291 24.58 6.05 -13.61
CA LEU A 291 23.30 5.77 -14.26
C LEU A 291 23.49 5.46 -15.75
N LYS A 292 24.69 5.03 -16.18
CA LYS A 292 24.98 4.71 -17.58
C LYS A 292 24.56 3.26 -17.92
N PRO A 293 23.65 3.05 -18.89
CA PRO A 293 23.29 1.72 -19.39
C PRO A 293 24.50 0.98 -19.98
N SER A 294 24.60 -0.31 -19.67
CA SER A 294 25.75 -1.15 -20.06
C SER A 294 25.40 -2.07 -21.25
N PRO A 295 26.03 -1.89 -22.43
CA PRO A 295 25.79 -2.74 -23.60
C PRO A 295 26.09 -4.22 -23.34
N ALA A 296 27.14 -4.52 -22.57
CA ALA A 296 27.52 -5.89 -22.20
C ALA A 296 26.43 -6.62 -21.40
N ARG A 297 25.53 -5.89 -20.73
CA ARG A 297 24.38 -6.48 -20.01
C ARG A 297 23.24 -6.87 -20.95
N LEU A 298 23.07 -6.17 -22.06
CA LEU A 298 22.12 -6.59 -23.11
C LEU A 298 22.56 -7.93 -23.72
N GLU A 299 23.85 -8.07 -24.03
CA GLU A 299 24.41 -9.33 -24.55
C GLU A 299 24.18 -10.53 -23.60
N GLN A 300 24.33 -10.31 -22.29
CA GLN A 300 24.04 -11.29 -21.25
C GLN A 300 22.54 -11.60 -21.09
N ALA A 301 21.68 -10.60 -21.28
CA ALA A 301 20.23 -10.72 -21.15
C ALA A 301 19.55 -11.45 -22.33
N LEU A 302 20.10 -11.32 -23.55
CA LEU A 302 19.47 -11.86 -24.77
C LEU A 302 19.14 -13.37 -24.73
N PRO A 303 20.01 -14.26 -24.20
CA PRO A 303 19.66 -15.68 -24.03
C PRO A 303 18.53 -15.92 -23.03
N GLU A 304 18.49 -15.16 -21.92
CA GLU A 304 17.42 -15.27 -20.91
C GLU A 304 16.07 -14.84 -21.50
N ILE A 305 16.05 -13.71 -22.23
CA ILE A 305 14.84 -13.19 -22.88
C ILE A 305 14.30 -14.21 -23.89
N LYS A 306 15.16 -14.76 -24.76
CA LYS A 306 14.75 -15.76 -25.76
C LYS A 306 14.23 -17.06 -25.15
N ALA A 307 14.59 -17.38 -23.90
CA ALA A 307 14.12 -18.59 -23.24
C ALA A 307 12.60 -18.54 -22.92
N TYR A 308 12.05 -17.35 -22.65
CA TYR A 308 10.62 -17.15 -22.37
C TYR A 308 9.85 -16.38 -23.46
N LEU A 309 10.54 -15.73 -24.39
CA LEU A 309 9.95 -14.99 -25.51
C LEU A 309 10.70 -15.32 -26.82
N PRO A 310 10.59 -16.54 -27.36
CA PRO A 310 11.48 -17.05 -28.41
C PRO A 310 11.38 -16.29 -29.75
N ASN A 311 10.22 -15.69 -30.04
CA ASN A 311 9.97 -14.93 -31.27
C ASN A 311 10.45 -13.47 -31.20
N VAL A 312 11.13 -13.04 -30.13
CA VAL A 312 11.63 -11.66 -29.97
C VAL A 312 12.66 -11.32 -31.05
N ASP A 313 12.56 -10.13 -31.65
CA ASP A 313 13.59 -9.59 -32.54
C ASP A 313 14.69 -8.89 -31.73
N PRO A 314 15.94 -9.42 -31.67
CA PRO A 314 17.02 -8.75 -30.95
C PRO A 314 17.36 -7.37 -31.52
N GLY A 315 17.12 -7.13 -32.81
CA GLY A 315 17.38 -5.84 -33.46
C GLY A 315 16.42 -4.73 -33.02
N ALA A 316 15.25 -5.10 -32.47
CA ALA A 316 14.26 -4.18 -31.93
C ALA A 316 14.41 -3.93 -30.41
N ILE A 317 15.40 -4.56 -29.75
CA ILE A 317 15.76 -4.29 -28.35
C ILE A 317 16.83 -3.20 -28.29
N SER A 318 16.67 -2.21 -27.40
CA SER A 318 17.64 -1.13 -27.21
C SER A 318 17.87 -0.85 -25.72
N LEU A 319 19.03 -0.31 -25.38
CA LEU A 319 19.28 0.24 -24.03
C LEU A 319 18.24 1.32 -23.71
N ASP A 320 17.77 1.34 -22.48
CA ASP A 320 16.75 2.27 -22.00
C ASP A 320 17.33 3.15 -20.88
N TYR A 321 17.06 2.83 -19.62
CA TYR A 321 17.57 3.56 -18.44
C TYR A 321 18.29 2.64 -17.44
N CYS A 322 18.99 3.26 -16.50
CA CYS A 322 19.46 2.61 -15.27
C CYS A 322 18.75 3.18 -14.05
N GLY A 323 18.64 2.34 -13.02
CA GLY A 323 18.34 2.75 -11.65
C GLY A 323 19.25 2.04 -10.65
N ILE A 324 19.47 2.67 -9.49
CA ILE A 324 20.30 2.13 -8.42
C ILE A 324 19.42 1.81 -7.20
N ARG A 325 19.57 0.59 -6.70
CA ARG A 325 18.89 0.11 -5.48
C ARG A 325 19.76 0.43 -4.25
N PRO A 326 19.19 1.02 -3.19
CA PRO A 326 19.91 1.23 -1.93
C PRO A 326 20.05 -0.11 -1.18
N LYS A 327 21.28 -0.60 -1.01
CA LYS A 327 21.57 -1.89 -0.34
C LYS A 327 22.40 -1.66 0.92
N LEU A 328 22.20 -2.53 1.92
CA LEU A 328 22.98 -2.57 3.16
C LEU A 328 24.08 -3.67 3.15
N GLY A 329 24.29 -4.30 2.00
CA GLY A 329 25.32 -5.31 1.77
C GLY A 329 25.26 -5.83 0.33
N ARG A 330 26.34 -6.47 -0.15
CA ARG A 330 26.43 -7.08 -1.49
C ARG A 330 25.65 -8.41 -1.62
N GLY A 331 24.51 -8.52 -0.93
CA GLY A 331 23.64 -9.71 -0.87
C GLY A 331 22.42 -9.63 -1.79
N GLY A 332 21.79 -10.79 -2.03
CA GLY A 332 20.60 -10.91 -2.88
C GLY A 332 19.41 -10.10 -2.35
N ALA A 333 18.48 -9.74 -3.26
CA ALA A 333 17.25 -9.02 -2.89
C ALA A 333 16.09 -9.94 -2.43
N VAL A 334 16.23 -11.25 -2.66
CA VAL A 334 15.19 -12.28 -2.53
C VAL A 334 15.67 -13.49 -1.75
N ASN A 335 14.73 -14.27 -1.23
CA ASN A 335 14.92 -15.45 -0.37
C ASN A 335 15.46 -15.17 1.04
N VAL A 336 15.08 -16.02 1.99
CA VAL A 336 15.62 -16.02 3.36
C VAL A 336 16.98 -16.71 3.43
N GLY A 337 17.82 -16.31 4.39
CA GLY A 337 19.09 -16.98 4.70
C GLY A 337 20.32 -16.08 4.65
N LYS A 338 21.49 -16.70 4.51
CA LYS A 338 22.79 -16.03 4.63
C LYS A 338 22.97 -14.96 3.54
N GLY A 339 22.93 -13.69 3.94
CA GLY A 339 23.12 -12.54 3.05
C GLY A 339 21.82 -11.81 2.66
N PHE A 340 20.65 -12.30 3.08
CA PHE A 340 19.41 -11.51 2.99
C PHE A 340 19.52 -10.24 3.85
N GLN A 341 18.94 -9.15 3.36
CA GLN A 341 18.78 -7.89 4.09
C GLN A 341 17.33 -7.45 3.96
N ASP A 342 16.66 -7.25 5.10
CA ASP A 342 15.32 -6.68 5.15
C ASP A 342 15.40 -5.14 5.11
N PHE A 343 14.24 -4.48 5.05
CA PHE A 343 14.16 -3.06 5.34
C PHE A 343 14.50 -2.80 6.82
N ILE A 344 15.14 -1.67 7.11
CA ILE A 344 15.22 -1.12 8.47
C ILE A 344 14.27 0.07 8.51
N ILE A 345 13.21 -0.04 9.32
CA ILE A 345 12.25 1.04 9.60
C ILE A 345 12.08 1.09 11.12
N GLN A 346 12.81 2.00 11.78
CA GLN A 346 12.86 2.06 13.24
C GLN A 346 13.14 3.47 13.74
N GLU A 347 12.64 3.78 14.95
CA GLU A 347 13.17 4.88 15.77
C GLU A 347 14.51 4.43 16.37
N GLU A 348 15.54 5.28 16.28
CA GLU A 348 16.88 4.90 16.71
C GLU A 348 17.04 4.98 18.24
N GLU A 349 17.41 3.87 18.87
CA GLU A 349 17.60 3.80 20.33
C GLU A 349 18.56 4.89 20.82
N GLY A 350 18.14 5.67 21.83
CA GLY A 350 18.92 6.78 22.37
C GLY A 350 18.78 8.11 21.62
N PHE A 351 18.05 8.15 20.50
CA PHE A 351 17.80 9.32 19.66
C PHE A 351 16.29 9.47 19.41
N PRO A 352 15.50 9.89 20.42
CA PRO A 352 14.04 9.95 20.34
C PRO A 352 13.59 10.93 19.26
N GLY A 353 12.65 10.52 18.42
CA GLY A 353 12.16 11.28 17.28
C GLY A 353 13.00 11.11 15.99
N PHE A 354 14.16 10.46 16.00
CA PHE A 354 14.89 10.11 14.77
C PHE A 354 14.47 8.74 14.26
N VAL A 355 13.80 8.71 13.11
CA VAL A 355 13.31 7.49 12.45
C VAL A 355 14.08 7.25 11.15
N ASN A 356 14.73 6.10 11.07
CA ASN A 356 15.53 5.68 9.92
C ASN A 356 14.74 4.74 9.01
N LEU A 357 14.75 5.01 7.70
CA LEU A 357 14.27 4.11 6.65
C LEU A 357 15.47 3.72 5.75
N LEU A 358 16.14 2.62 6.08
CA LEU A 358 17.37 2.17 5.39
C LEU A 358 17.12 0.91 4.54
N GLY A 359 17.83 0.83 3.40
CA GLY A 359 17.78 -0.34 2.52
C GLY A 359 16.45 -0.53 1.77
N ILE A 360 15.67 0.54 1.58
CA ILE A 360 14.34 0.49 0.94
C ILE A 360 14.46 0.29 -0.59
N GLU A 361 14.83 -0.93 -0.97
CA GLU A 361 14.77 -1.43 -2.35
C GLU A 361 13.37 -1.96 -2.72
N SER A 362 13.25 -2.82 -3.75
CA SER A 362 11.98 -3.51 -4.03
C SER A 362 11.54 -4.37 -2.82
N PRO A 363 10.28 -4.30 -2.37
CA PRO A 363 9.11 -3.71 -3.04
C PRO A 363 8.58 -2.41 -2.39
N GLY A 364 9.45 -1.43 -2.10
CA GLY A 364 9.12 -0.21 -1.32
C GLY A 364 8.03 0.76 -1.84
N LEU A 365 7.34 0.46 -2.94
CA LEU A 365 6.36 1.31 -3.63
C LEU A 365 4.93 1.31 -3.02
N THR A 366 4.69 0.58 -1.93
CA THR A 366 3.42 -0.15 -1.72
C THR A 366 2.90 0.02 -0.25
N ASN A 367 1.84 0.85 0.07
CA ASN A 367 1.27 1.09 1.47
C ASN A 367 -0.15 1.79 1.66
N GLY A 368 -0.79 1.79 2.87
CA GLY A 368 -2.04 2.55 3.27
C GLY A 368 -2.97 1.99 4.42
N ASN A 369 -4.29 2.37 4.55
CA ASN A 369 -5.30 1.74 5.50
C ASN A 369 -6.86 2.01 5.27
N CYS A 370 -7.82 1.44 6.08
CA CYS A 370 -9.29 1.26 5.74
C CYS A 370 -10.48 1.76 6.68
N HIS A 371 -11.52 0.96 7.13
CA HIS A 371 -12.99 1.35 7.29
C HIS A 371 -13.80 1.18 8.68
N TYR A 372 -15.19 1.26 8.75
CA TYR A 372 -16.24 1.80 9.77
C TYR A 372 -17.05 3.18 9.53
N ALA A 373 -18.41 3.22 9.42
CA ALA A 373 -19.39 4.38 9.34
C ALA A 373 -19.12 5.76 8.61
N LYS A 374 -20.02 6.28 7.71
CA LYS A 374 -19.70 7.55 6.96
C LYS A 374 -20.71 8.55 6.35
N ASN A 375 -21.44 8.24 5.28
CA ASN A 375 -21.78 9.24 4.24
C ASN A 375 -23.19 9.83 4.32
N ARG A 376 -23.35 11.16 4.22
CA ARG A 376 -24.68 11.83 4.11
C ARG A 376 -25.50 11.33 2.91
N SER A 377 -24.87 10.97 1.80
CA SER A 377 -25.55 10.47 0.60
C SER A 377 -26.28 9.14 0.79
N THR A 378 -25.90 8.36 1.81
CA THR A 378 -26.57 7.09 2.15
C THR A 378 -27.94 7.29 2.82
N PHE A 379 -28.27 8.52 3.24
CA PHE A 379 -29.50 8.85 3.98
C PHE A 379 -30.66 9.29 3.07
N ARG A 380 -31.71 8.46 3.00
CA ARG A 380 -32.96 8.71 2.27
C ARG A 380 -33.77 9.84 2.89
N SER A 381 -33.90 9.85 4.23
CA SER A 381 -34.40 10.99 5.01
C SER A 381 -33.30 11.49 5.95
N TYR A 382 -33.29 12.78 6.33
CA TYR A 382 -32.23 13.33 7.18
C TYR A 382 -32.66 14.58 7.93
N ARG A 383 -32.38 14.63 9.24
CA ARG A 383 -32.58 15.78 10.12
C ARG A 383 -31.26 16.15 10.80
N ARG A 384 -30.90 17.43 10.77
CA ARG A 384 -29.59 17.92 11.26
C ARG A 384 -29.59 18.11 12.78
N ALA A 385 -29.12 17.10 13.49
CA ALA A 385 -28.98 17.06 14.95
C ALA A 385 -27.49 16.90 15.36
N PRO A 386 -26.71 18.00 15.37
CA PRO A 386 -25.30 17.95 15.74
C PRO A 386 -25.15 17.70 17.25
N GLY A 387 -24.31 16.73 17.60
CA GLY A 387 -24.12 16.32 18.99
C GLY A 387 -22.96 15.33 19.17
N LYS A 388 -22.94 14.69 20.35
CA LYS A 388 -22.06 13.56 20.63
C LYS A 388 -22.89 12.44 21.25
N VAL A 389 -22.51 11.21 20.91
CA VAL A 389 -23.14 9.96 21.36
C VAL A 389 -22.03 8.95 21.57
N ALA A 390 -21.91 8.35 22.75
CA ALA A 390 -20.79 7.47 23.12
C ALA A 390 -19.41 8.11 22.80
N GLY A 391 -19.26 9.40 23.15
CA GLY A 391 -18.07 10.23 22.86
C GLY A 391 -17.89 10.67 21.39
N SER A 392 -18.54 9.99 20.44
CA SER A 392 -18.35 10.16 19.00
C SER A 392 -19.24 11.26 18.40
N ARG A 393 -18.74 11.97 17.37
CA ARG A 393 -19.43 13.12 16.75
C ARG A 393 -20.58 12.66 15.84
N VAL A 394 -21.78 13.14 16.13
CA VAL A 394 -22.98 12.99 15.28
C VAL A 394 -23.25 14.33 14.59
N LEU A 395 -23.52 14.32 13.28
CA LEU A 395 -23.94 15.53 12.54
C LEU A 395 -25.45 15.63 12.33
N GLY A 396 -26.12 14.48 12.28
CA GLY A 396 -27.56 14.38 12.19
C GLY A 396 -28.02 12.94 12.11
N VAL A 397 -29.33 12.76 11.98
CA VAL A 397 -30.00 11.47 12.13
C VAL A 397 -31.04 11.32 11.02
N GLY A 398 -31.20 10.12 10.47
CA GLY A 398 -32.06 9.90 9.32
C GLY A 398 -32.27 8.43 9.00
N SER A 399 -33.03 8.15 7.94
CA SER A 399 -33.25 6.78 7.46
C SER A 399 -32.27 6.41 6.33
N VAL A 400 -31.86 5.15 6.27
CA VAL A 400 -31.11 4.56 5.15
C VAL A 400 -31.83 3.31 4.66
N GLU A 401 -31.68 2.96 3.38
CA GLU A 401 -32.23 1.73 2.82
C GLU A 401 -31.10 0.81 2.36
N LEU A 402 -31.06 -0.39 2.92
CA LEU A 402 -30.06 -1.41 2.62
C LEU A 402 -30.75 -2.58 1.95
N ARG A 403 -30.44 -2.83 0.67
CA ARG A 403 -30.86 -4.05 0.01
C ARG A 403 -29.99 -5.21 0.52
N VAL A 404 -30.62 -6.28 1.02
CA VAL A 404 -29.96 -7.39 1.73
C VAL A 404 -30.36 -8.74 1.17
N ARG A 405 -29.49 -9.74 1.35
CA ARG A 405 -29.82 -11.15 1.04
C ARG A 405 -30.59 -11.77 2.19
N ARG A 406 -31.60 -12.59 1.86
CA ARG A 406 -32.51 -13.18 2.85
C ARG A 406 -31.83 -14.24 3.72
N ARG A 407 -31.03 -15.13 3.11
CA ARG A 407 -30.26 -16.20 3.75
C ARG A 407 -29.03 -16.55 2.92
N SER A 408 -28.07 -17.29 3.49
CA SER A 408 -26.95 -17.81 2.71
C SER A 408 -27.43 -18.75 1.61
N GLY A 409 -26.85 -18.63 0.42
CA GLY A 409 -27.21 -19.39 -0.78
C GLY A 409 -28.49 -18.95 -1.49
N ASP A 410 -29.25 -17.97 -0.98
CA ASP A 410 -30.45 -17.45 -1.63
C ASP A 410 -30.15 -16.14 -2.38
N ASN A 411 -30.69 -16.04 -3.59
CA ASN A 411 -30.58 -14.87 -4.46
C ASN A 411 -31.77 -13.90 -4.30
N GLN A 412 -32.80 -14.28 -3.55
CA GLN A 412 -33.87 -13.35 -3.17
C GLN A 412 -33.34 -12.26 -2.24
N THR A 413 -33.90 -11.06 -2.40
CA THR A 413 -33.40 -9.85 -1.76
C THR A 413 -34.52 -9.13 -1.05
N ASN A 414 -34.36 -8.84 0.24
CA ASN A 414 -35.20 -7.91 0.96
C ASN A 414 -34.56 -6.51 1.00
N THR A 415 -35.29 -5.51 1.47
CA THR A 415 -34.75 -4.17 1.72
C THR A 415 -35.00 -3.82 3.18
N LEU A 416 -33.93 -3.69 3.96
CA LEU A 416 -34.01 -3.15 5.32
C LEU A 416 -34.10 -1.63 5.23
N VAL A 417 -35.26 -1.10 5.63
CA VAL A 417 -35.41 0.32 5.89
C VAL A 417 -34.99 0.55 7.34
N LEU A 418 -33.85 1.21 7.53
CA LEU A 418 -33.30 1.47 8.85
C LEU A 418 -33.55 2.94 9.19
N ASP A 419 -34.53 3.19 10.04
CA ASP A 419 -34.79 4.50 10.61
C ASP A 419 -33.77 4.86 11.72
N ASN A 420 -33.69 6.14 12.05
CA ASN A 420 -32.93 6.65 13.20
C ASN A 420 -31.40 6.39 13.18
N VAL A 421 -30.82 6.17 12.00
CA VAL A 421 -29.38 5.97 11.80
C VAL A 421 -28.59 7.25 12.03
N LEU A 422 -27.45 7.15 12.72
CA LEU A 422 -26.58 8.27 13.06
C LEU A 422 -25.60 8.58 11.92
N HIS A 423 -25.64 9.79 11.37
CA HIS A 423 -24.59 10.29 10.48
C HIS A 423 -23.39 10.72 11.31
N MET A 424 -22.42 9.80 11.40
CA MET A 424 -21.21 9.91 12.22
C MET A 424 -19.97 9.89 11.32
N PRO A 425 -19.70 10.94 10.53
CA PRO A 425 -18.73 10.92 9.43
C PRO A 425 -17.27 10.67 9.83
N ASN A 426 -16.98 10.55 11.13
CA ASN A 426 -15.63 10.47 11.67
C ASN A 426 -15.07 9.06 11.55
N ALA A 427 -14.74 8.74 10.29
CA ALA A 427 -14.08 7.54 9.81
C ALA A 427 -13.92 7.49 8.24
N ARG A 428 -13.81 6.40 7.46
CA ARG A 428 -14.17 4.95 7.51
C ARG A 428 -15.54 4.56 6.78
N CYS A 429 -16.08 3.32 6.87
CA CYS A 429 -17.21 2.58 6.14
C CYS A 429 -18.75 2.75 6.48
N ASN A 430 -19.55 1.67 6.81
CA ASN A 430 -20.96 1.64 7.37
C ASN A 430 -21.16 0.48 8.39
N GLY A 431 -21.90 0.64 9.51
CA GLY A 431 -22.00 -0.39 10.57
C GLY A 431 -23.40 -0.53 11.20
N LEU A 432 -23.80 -1.75 11.57
CA LEU A 432 -25.13 -2.08 12.13
C LEU A 432 -25.05 -2.60 13.57
N SER A 433 -25.93 -2.11 14.45
CA SER A 433 -26.04 -2.56 15.84
C SER A 433 -27.16 -3.58 16.03
N LEU A 434 -26.79 -4.84 16.23
CA LEU A 434 -27.75 -5.95 16.36
C LEU A 434 -28.68 -5.86 17.59
N PRO A 435 -28.23 -5.47 18.80
CA PRO A 435 -29.12 -5.38 19.96
C PRO A 435 -30.24 -4.34 19.77
N LYS A 436 -29.92 -3.14 19.25
CA LYS A 436 -30.91 -2.06 19.04
C LYS A 436 -31.87 -2.33 17.87
N TYR A 437 -31.47 -3.15 16.89
CA TYR A 437 -32.38 -3.58 15.82
C TYR A 437 -33.56 -4.39 16.36
N ARG A 438 -33.30 -5.28 17.34
CA ARG A 438 -34.28 -6.19 17.97
C ARG A 438 -35.28 -5.51 18.91
N GLU A 439 -35.00 -4.29 19.37
CA GLU A 439 -35.92 -3.52 20.23
C GLU A 439 -37.00 -2.79 19.43
N ALA A 440 -36.71 -2.44 18.17
CA ALA A 440 -37.59 -1.66 17.30
C ALA A 440 -38.42 -2.52 16.32
N HIS A 441 -37.98 -3.75 16.06
CA HIS A 441 -38.69 -4.72 15.22
C HIS A 441 -38.91 -5.98 16.07
N PRO A 442 -40.17 -6.38 16.33
CA PRO A 442 -40.41 -7.72 16.86
C PRO A 442 -39.82 -8.75 15.88
N LEU A 443 -39.19 -9.78 16.44
CA LEU A 443 -38.60 -10.89 15.72
C LEU A 443 -38.87 -12.14 16.54
N SER A 444 -39.52 -13.15 15.95
CA SER A 444 -39.84 -14.41 16.64
C SER A 444 -38.60 -15.18 17.10
N GLY A 445 -37.49 -15.03 16.39
CA GLY A 445 -36.20 -15.61 16.76
C GLY A 445 -35.06 -15.16 15.83
N ILE A 446 -33.87 -15.02 16.43
CA ILE A 446 -32.61 -15.08 15.70
C ILE A 446 -32.01 -16.46 15.99
N GLY A 447 -31.74 -17.23 14.94
CA GLY A 447 -31.23 -18.60 15.04
C GLY A 447 -29.97 -18.81 14.21
N GLY A 448 -29.03 -19.59 14.74
CA GLY A 448 -27.76 -19.90 14.10
C GLY A 448 -26.72 -20.42 15.11
N GLU A 449 -25.71 -21.14 14.62
CA GLU A 449 -24.57 -21.59 15.42
C GLU A 449 -23.31 -20.81 15.02
N GLY A 450 -22.56 -20.31 16.02
CA GLY A 450 -21.33 -19.56 15.80
C GLY A 450 -21.55 -18.14 15.27
N GLU A 451 -20.66 -17.69 14.38
CA GLU A 451 -20.67 -16.32 13.82
C GLU A 451 -21.70 -16.11 12.70
N HIS A 452 -22.47 -17.15 12.35
CA HIS A 452 -23.48 -17.16 11.30
C HIS A 452 -24.89 -17.29 11.89
N PHE A 453 -25.77 -16.34 11.57
CA PHE A 453 -27.17 -16.39 12.00
C PHE A 453 -28.11 -15.68 11.02
N GLU A 454 -29.37 -16.09 11.05
CA GLU A 454 -30.46 -15.51 10.26
C GLU A 454 -31.52 -14.88 11.19
N ALA A 455 -32.11 -13.78 10.72
CA ALA A 455 -33.30 -13.18 11.31
C ALA A 455 -34.54 -13.66 10.55
N ARG A 456 -35.60 -14.01 11.28
CA ARG A 456 -36.85 -14.57 10.72
C ARG A 456 -38.06 -13.71 11.09
N SER A 457 -39.10 -13.80 10.26
CA SER A 457 -40.41 -13.15 10.43
C SER A 457 -41.08 -13.48 11.77
N ASP A 458 -42.09 -12.70 12.17
CA ASP A 458 -42.81 -12.85 13.46
C ASP A 458 -43.55 -14.20 13.65
N ASP A 459 -43.82 -14.94 12.58
CA ASP A 459 -44.36 -16.31 12.62
C ASP A 459 -43.27 -17.40 12.52
N GLY A 460 -41.99 -16.99 12.37
CA GLY A 460 -40.82 -17.84 12.24
C GLY A 460 -40.68 -18.56 10.89
N SER A 461 -41.61 -18.33 9.96
CA SER A 461 -41.73 -19.12 8.73
C SER A 461 -40.63 -18.82 7.72
N GLU A 462 -40.23 -17.56 7.59
CA GLU A 462 -39.41 -17.07 6.47
C GLU A 462 -38.20 -16.24 6.95
N PRO A 463 -37.00 -16.44 6.37
CA PRO A 463 -35.82 -15.65 6.70
C PRO A 463 -35.87 -14.28 6.01
N GLU A 464 -35.55 -13.22 6.74
CA GLU A 464 -35.65 -11.84 6.26
C GLU A 464 -34.31 -11.29 5.79
N TRP A 465 -33.26 -11.56 6.56
CA TRP A 465 -31.88 -11.23 6.26
C TRP A 465 -30.94 -12.09 7.10
N TYR A 466 -29.69 -12.19 6.68
CA TYR A 466 -28.69 -12.96 7.41
C TYR A 466 -27.37 -12.22 7.58
N ALA A 467 -26.62 -12.67 8.58
CA ALA A 467 -25.29 -12.18 8.87
C ALA A 467 -24.24 -13.29 8.77
N GLU A 468 -23.03 -12.90 8.40
CA GLU A 468 -21.85 -13.77 8.32
C GLU A 468 -20.76 -13.26 9.26
N GLY A 469 -19.90 -14.19 9.69
CA GLY A 469 -18.71 -13.89 10.45
C GLY A 469 -17.80 -12.90 9.72
N TYR A 470 -17.34 -11.90 10.44
CA TYR A 470 -16.55 -10.80 9.92
C TYR A 470 -15.76 -10.15 11.07
N CYS A 471 -14.45 -10.43 11.09
CA CYS A 471 -13.49 -9.91 12.06
C CYS A 471 -13.87 -10.19 13.54
N GLY A 472 -14.20 -11.44 13.86
CA GLY A 472 -14.57 -11.89 15.22
C GLY A 472 -15.95 -11.40 15.70
N LEU A 473 -16.77 -10.90 14.76
CA LEU A 473 -18.10 -10.31 14.95
C LEU A 473 -18.97 -10.72 13.74
N SER A 474 -20.19 -10.20 13.59
CA SER A 474 -21.07 -10.53 12.45
C SER A 474 -21.49 -9.30 11.65
N ARG A 475 -21.48 -9.40 10.32
CA ARG A 475 -21.93 -8.35 9.37
C ARG A 475 -23.19 -8.79 8.62
N VAL A 476 -24.10 -7.87 8.33
CA VAL A 476 -25.28 -8.14 7.48
C VAL A 476 -24.89 -8.13 6.00
N VAL A 477 -25.38 -9.11 5.24
CA VAL A 477 -25.00 -9.32 3.84
C VAL A 477 -25.92 -8.51 2.90
N LEU A 478 -25.33 -7.54 2.19
CA LEU A 478 -26.05 -6.73 1.21
C LEU A 478 -26.30 -7.51 -0.10
N ALA A 479 -27.33 -7.10 -0.85
CA ALA A 479 -27.72 -7.72 -2.12
C ALA A 479 -27.53 -6.77 -3.32
N GLY A 480 -26.74 -7.23 -4.29
CA GLY A 480 -26.00 -6.33 -5.19
C GLY A 480 -24.86 -5.63 -4.44
N GLU A 481 -24.03 -4.84 -5.13
CA GLU A 481 -22.98 -4.03 -4.50
C GLU A 481 -23.32 -2.54 -4.44
N PRO A 482 -24.07 -2.07 -3.43
CA PRO A 482 -24.17 -0.65 -3.11
C PRO A 482 -23.09 -0.25 -2.07
N GLN A 483 -21.88 0.06 -2.56
CA GLN A 483 -20.86 0.91 -1.90
C GLN A 483 -20.81 0.87 -0.35
N GLY A 484 -20.49 -0.29 0.25
CA GLY A 484 -20.63 -0.47 1.70
C GLY A 484 -19.70 -1.43 2.41
N GLU A 485 -18.72 -2.06 1.75
CA GLU A 485 -17.81 -2.98 2.44
C GLU A 485 -16.68 -2.24 3.20
N SER A 486 -16.63 -2.53 4.49
CA SER A 486 -15.55 -2.16 5.40
C SER A 486 -14.35 -3.11 5.25
N GLN A 487 -13.19 -2.72 5.78
CA GLN A 487 -12.12 -3.65 6.18
C GLN A 487 -11.60 -3.21 7.56
N LEU A 488 -11.99 -3.99 8.56
CA LEU A 488 -11.34 -4.08 9.87
C LEU A 488 -10.53 -5.39 9.90
N SER A 489 -9.93 -5.76 11.03
CA SER A 489 -9.05 -6.95 11.14
C SER A 489 -9.19 -7.61 12.51
N ASP A 490 -8.73 -8.86 12.66
CA ASP A 490 -9.46 -9.85 13.47
C ASP A 490 -9.11 -9.94 14.97
N ASN A 491 -8.05 -9.28 15.46
CA ASN A 491 -7.49 -9.51 16.79
C ASN A 491 -7.65 -8.33 17.76
N GLY A 492 -8.90 -7.92 18.03
CA GLY A 492 -9.21 -6.95 19.07
C GLY A 492 -10.70 -6.90 19.42
N ASN A 493 -11.01 -6.39 20.62
CA ASN A 493 -12.39 -6.11 21.02
C ASN A 493 -12.86 -4.83 20.29
N TYR A 494 -13.58 -4.99 19.18
CA TYR A 494 -14.09 -3.88 18.38
C TYR A 494 -15.61 -3.72 18.58
N THR A 495 -16.05 -2.50 18.87
CA THR A 495 -17.50 -2.21 18.88
C THR A 495 -17.92 -1.72 17.50
N LEU A 496 -18.42 -2.64 16.65
CA LEU A 496 -19.07 -2.28 15.37
C LEU A 496 -20.39 -1.52 15.54
N SER A 497 -20.88 -1.43 16.79
CA SER A 497 -22.09 -0.73 17.19
C SER A 497 -21.81 0.48 18.07
N VAL A 498 -22.68 1.48 18.03
CA VAL A 498 -22.62 2.65 18.92
C VAL A 498 -23.48 2.40 20.16
N LEU A 499 -22.86 1.90 21.23
CA LEU A 499 -23.51 1.66 22.52
C LEU A 499 -23.64 2.97 23.30
N ALA A 500 -24.78 3.64 23.12
CA ALA A 500 -25.14 4.87 23.80
C ALA A 500 -26.23 4.64 24.85
N SER A 501 -26.10 5.33 25.98
CA SER A 501 -27.08 5.31 27.07
C SER A 501 -28.42 5.94 26.66
N ASN A 502 -29.52 5.50 27.31
CA ASN A 502 -30.85 6.04 27.05
C ASN A 502 -30.90 7.56 27.25
N ASP A 503 -30.20 8.04 28.28
CA ASP A 503 -30.11 9.45 28.67
C ASP A 503 -29.33 10.31 27.63
N GLU A 504 -28.29 9.77 26.99
CA GLU A 504 -27.64 10.41 25.83
C GLU A 504 -28.54 10.47 24.60
N MET A 505 -29.28 9.39 24.34
CA MET A 505 -30.17 9.29 23.18
C MET A 505 -31.39 10.22 23.33
N GLU A 506 -32.03 10.27 24.50
CA GLU A 506 -33.17 11.14 24.76
C GLU A 506 -32.79 12.63 24.63
N LYS A 507 -31.60 13.00 25.10
CA LYS A 507 -31.01 14.35 24.88
C LYS A 507 -30.69 14.65 23.42
N LEU A 508 -30.45 13.65 22.58
CA LEU A 508 -30.33 13.81 21.13
C LEU A 508 -31.71 13.96 20.47
N TRP A 509 -32.69 13.14 20.88
CA TRP A 509 -34.03 13.12 20.30
C TRP A 509 -34.81 14.41 20.59
N GLN A 510 -34.77 14.93 21.81
CA GLN A 510 -35.33 16.25 22.13
C GLN A 510 -34.73 17.37 21.25
N ARG A 511 -33.48 17.25 20.77
CA ARG A 511 -32.87 18.22 19.83
C ARG A 511 -33.30 18.00 18.38
N VAL A 512 -33.67 16.78 17.99
CA VAL A 512 -34.29 16.50 16.69
C VAL A 512 -35.68 17.12 16.66
N GLU A 513 -36.51 16.83 17.67
CA GLU A 513 -37.91 17.26 17.73
C GLU A 513 -38.08 18.77 17.78
N ASN A 514 -37.33 19.46 18.67
CA ASN A 514 -37.36 20.92 18.79
C ASN A 514 -36.85 21.65 17.52
N ARG A 515 -36.19 20.95 16.58
CA ARG A 515 -35.74 21.53 15.31
C ARG A 515 -36.67 21.23 14.13
N SER A 516 -37.50 20.19 14.21
CA SER A 516 -38.53 19.90 13.19
C SER A 516 -39.62 20.97 13.04
N TRP A 517 -39.68 21.94 13.95
CA TRP A 517 -40.61 23.09 13.87
C TRP A 517 -40.02 24.31 13.15
N VAL A 518 -38.77 24.27 12.69
CA VAL A 518 -38.09 25.39 12.03
C VAL A 518 -37.31 24.91 10.79
N ALA A 519 -38.06 24.71 9.70
CA ALA A 519 -37.63 24.53 8.30
C ALA A 519 -36.50 23.51 8.03
#